data_AF-A0A067DIC5-F1
#
_entry.id   AF-A0A067DIC5-F1
#
_cell.length_a   1.000
_cell.length_b   1.000
_cell.length_c   1.000
_cell.angle_alpha   90.00
_cell.angle_beta   90.00
_cell.angle_gamma   90.00
#
_symmetry.space_group_name_H-M   'P 1'
#
loop_
_entity.id
_entity.type
_entity.pdbx_description
1 polymer ?
#
loop_
_entity_poly.entity_id
_entity_poly.type
_entity_poly.pdbx_seq_one_letter_code
_entity_poly.pdbx_strand_id
1 'polypeptide(L)'
;MKSCSAMETTSFIKFSLMSLIWIIVLMNEIHGYKACLETERTALLEIKSFFISVSDIGYDDKILPSWVGEDDGMSSDCCDDWEGVKCNATTRRVMQLSLNETIKFNYSSGSGSALLLNMSLFHPFEELQRLDLPGNWFTGIYENRAYDSFGSLKQLKMLNLGDNFFNDSILPYLNTLTSLTTLILSDNSIEGSRTKQGLANLRYLQVLDLSGNFNITSGSLTRLGLANLTNLKKLDLGSCGITTIQGLAKLKNLEALDLSYNYYIHSSLEGLANLTNLQVLDLSDNQNLTTLGKPLNLR
;
A
#
# COMPACT_ATOMS: atom_id res chain seq x y z
N MET A 1 -51.80 -58.28 -14.99
CA MET A 1 -51.27 -57.38 -13.94
C MET A 1 -49.79 -57.07 -14.20
N LYS A 2 -49.46 -56.09 -15.06
CA LYS A 2 -48.07 -55.69 -15.35
C LYS A 2 -47.88 -54.18 -15.57
N SER A 3 -48.82 -53.35 -15.08
CA SER A 3 -48.89 -51.93 -15.47
C SER A 3 -48.60 -50.90 -14.37
N CYS A 4 -48.57 -51.26 -13.08
CA CYS A 4 -48.32 -50.28 -12.01
C CYS A 4 -46.82 -50.07 -11.71
N SER A 5 -46.04 -51.15 -11.67
CA SER A 5 -44.62 -51.08 -11.28
C SER A 5 -43.76 -50.27 -12.26
N ALA A 6 -44.01 -50.39 -13.58
CA ALA A 6 -43.24 -49.66 -14.59
C ALA A 6 -43.49 -48.14 -14.51
N MET A 7 -44.74 -47.73 -14.24
CA MET A 7 -45.14 -46.33 -14.22
C MET A 7 -44.55 -45.57 -13.03
N GLU A 8 -44.49 -46.21 -11.85
CA GLU A 8 -43.83 -45.66 -10.66
C GLU A 8 -42.32 -45.55 -10.85
N THR A 9 -41.65 -46.58 -11.39
CA THR A 9 -40.20 -46.51 -11.67
C THR A 9 -39.85 -45.42 -12.67
N THR A 10 -40.66 -45.23 -13.72
CA THR A 10 -40.42 -44.13 -14.69
C THR A 10 -40.64 -42.75 -14.10
N SER A 11 -41.58 -42.61 -13.15
CA SER A 11 -41.85 -41.34 -12.45
C SER A 11 -40.70 -40.97 -11.50
N PHE A 12 -40.21 -41.94 -10.72
CA PHE A 12 -39.05 -41.74 -9.83
C PHE A 12 -37.76 -41.41 -10.59
N ILE A 13 -37.50 -42.09 -11.70
CA ILE A 13 -36.32 -41.81 -12.54
C ILE A 13 -36.40 -40.39 -13.13
N LYS A 14 -37.58 -39.97 -13.60
CA LYS A 14 -37.79 -38.59 -14.10
C LYS A 14 -37.61 -37.53 -13.02
N PHE A 15 -38.10 -37.77 -11.80
CA PHE A 15 -37.91 -36.85 -10.67
C PHE A 15 -36.43 -36.74 -10.27
N SER A 16 -35.72 -37.87 -10.24
CA SER A 16 -34.28 -37.93 -9.93
C SER A 16 -33.40 -37.29 -11.01
N LEU A 17 -33.77 -37.39 -12.30
CA LEU A 17 -33.07 -36.72 -13.40
C LEU A 17 -33.30 -35.21 -13.36
N MET A 18 -34.54 -34.79 -13.07
CA MET A 18 -34.86 -33.36 -12.92
C MET A 18 -34.11 -32.75 -11.75
N SER A 19 -34.04 -33.41 -10.59
CA SER A 19 -33.26 -32.90 -9.46
C SER A 19 -31.76 -32.87 -9.75
N LEU A 20 -31.21 -33.83 -10.50
CA LEU A 20 -29.81 -33.79 -10.96
C LEU A 20 -29.55 -32.64 -11.94
N ILE A 21 -30.48 -32.36 -12.85
CA ILE A 21 -30.40 -31.20 -13.76
C ILE A 21 -30.44 -29.91 -12.96
N TRP A 22 -31.32 -29.77 -11.97
CA TRP A 22 -31.35 -28.60 -11.09
C TRP A 22 -30.10 -28.48 -10.23
N ILE A 23 -29.51 -29.59 -9.75
CA ILE A 23 -28.22 -29.57 -9.04
C ILE A 23 -27.09 -29.19 -9.99
N ILE A 24 -27.08 -29.62 -11.25
CA ILE A 24 -26.07 -29.23 -12.25
C ILE A 24 -26.26 -27.77 -12.66
N VAL A 25 -27.50 -27.27 -12.79
CA VAL A 25 -27.80 -25.86 -13.02
C VAL A 25 -27.36 -25.01 -11.84
N LEU A 26 -27.70 -25.41 -10.60
CA LEU A 26 -27.22 -24.76 -9.38
C LEU A 26 -25.70 -24.86 -9.23
N MET A 27 -25.09 -25.99 -9.59
CA MET A 27 -23.64 -26.14 -9.63
C MET A 27 -23.01 -25.31 -10.73
N ASN A 28 -23.65 -25.11 -11.88
CA ASN A 28 -23.21 -24.20 -12.95
C ASN A 28 -23.49 -22.73 -12.62
N GLU A 29 -24.44 -22.42 -11.73
CA GLU A 29 -24.61 -21.09 -11.15
C GLU A 29 -23.57 -20.84 -10.05
N ILE A 30 -23.18 -21.88 -9.29
CA ILE A 30 -22.09 -21.83 -8.29
C ILE A 30 -20.69 -21.89 -8.95
N HIS A 31 -20.55 -22.52 -10.13
CA HIS A 31 -19.31 -22.65 -10.91
C HIS A 31 -19.31 -21.77 -12.17
N GLY A 32 -20.27 -20.85 -12.30
CA GLY A 32 -20.50 -20.06 -13.50
C GLY A 32 -19.78 -18.73 -13.55
N TYR A 33 -19.24 -18.25 -12.43
CA TYR A 33 -18.44 -17.03 -12.39
C TYR A 33 -17.29 -17.21 -11.40
N LYS A 34 -16.10 -17.48 -11.93
CA LYS A 34 -14.87 -17.16 -11.21
C LYS A 34 -14.79 -15.65 -11.25
N ALA A 35 -15.11 -14.99 -10.15
CA ALA A 35 -14.98 -13.56 -9.97
C ALA A 35 -14.47 -13.32 -8.53
N CYS A 36 -13.83 -12.18 -8.26
CA CYS A 36 -13.64 -11.72 -6.88
C CYS A 36 -15.00 -11.50 -6.20
N LEU A 37 -15.02 -11.46 -4.87
CA LEU A 37 -16.22 -11.20 -4.08
C LEU A 37 -16.96 -9.95 -4.59
N GLU A 38 -18.28 -10.02 -4.79
CA GLU A 38 -19.05 -8.95 -5.44
C GLU A 38 -18.89 -7.56 -4.78
N THR A 39 -18.79 -7.54 -3.45
CA THR A 39 -18.54 -6.29 -2.71
C THR A 39 -17.15 -5.71 -2.98
N GLU A 40 -16.13 -6.56 -3.16
CA GLU A 40 -14.78 -6.15 -3.55
C GLU A 40 -14.75 -5.72 -5.01
N ARG A 41 -15.45 -6.43 -5.91
CA ARG A 41 -15.61 -6.04 -7.32
C ARG A 41 -16.22 -4.65 -7.44
N THR A 42 -17.31 -4.40 -6.74
CA THR A 42 -17.97 -3.08 -6.70
C THR A 42 -17.00 -2.00 -6.19
N ALA A 43 -16.28 -2.28 -5.09
CA ALA A 43 -15.30 -1.34 -4.53
C ALA A 43 -14.16 -1.02 -5.49
N LEU A 44 -13.69 -1.99 -6.27
CA LEU A 44 -12.69 -1.76 -7.32
C LEU A 44 -13.24 -0.84 -8.42
N LEU A 45 -14.48 -1.02 -8.85
CA LEU A 45 -15.11 -0.12 -9.83
C LEU A 45 -15.29 1.29 -9.25
N GLU A 46 -15.62 1.43 -7.97
CA GLU A 46 -15.64 2.74 -7.28
C GLU A 46 -14.26 3.40 -7.24
N ILE A 47 -13.19 2.62 -7.01
CA ILE A 47 -11.80 3.10 -7.12
C ILE A 47 -11.54 3.62 -8.53
N LYS A 48 -11.92 2.89 -9.58
CA LYS A 48 -11.79 3.35 -10.96
C LYS A 48 -12.53 4.66 -11.19
N SER A 49 -13.78 4.76 -10.76
CA SER A 49 -14.55 6.01 -10.85
C SER A 49 -13.89 7.17 -10.11
N PHE A 50 -13.28 6.92 -8.95
CA PHE A 50 -12.50 7.93 -8.23
C PHE A 50 -11.32 8.42 -9.07
N PHE A 51 -10.49 7.51 -9.61
CA PHE A 51 -9.34 7.88 -10.43
C PHE A 51 -9.72 8.61 -11.72
N ILE A 52 -10.83 8.23 -12.36
CA ILE A 52 -11.42 8.97 -13.49
C ILE A 52 -11.77 10.40 -13.06
N SER A 53 -12.45 10.55 -11.92
CA SER A 53 -12.93 11.87 -11.45
C SER A 53 -11.82 12.86 -11.10
N VAL A 54 -10.65 12.36 -10.68
CA VAL A 54 -9.50 13.19 -10.30
C VAL A 54 -8.47 13.37 -11.41
N SER A 55 -8.63 12.65 -12.53
CA SER A 55 -7.79 12.78 -13.72
C SER A 55 -8.37 13.79 -14.71
N ASP A 56 -7.52 14.36 -15.57
CA ASP A 56 -7.92 15.34 -16.59
C ASP A 56 -7.28 15.01 -17.95
N ILE A 57 -7.76 13.93 -18.57
CA ILE A 57 -7.28 13.46 -19.89
C ILE A 57 -8.38 13.36 -20.95
N GLY A 58 -9.62 13.74 -20.63
CA GLY A 58 -10.75 13.77 -21.58
C GLY A 58 -11.21 12.41 -22.14
N TYR A 59 -10.59 11.32 -21.72
CA TYR A 59 -10.93 9.95 -22.11
C TYR A 59 -10.77 9.00 -20.92
N ASP A 60 -11.89 8.47 -20.43
CA ASP A 60 -11.97 7.63 -19.22
C ASP A 60 -11.43 6.21 -19.46
N ASP A 61 -11.38 5.78 -20.72
CA ASP A 61 -10.97 4.44 -21.16
C ASP A 61 -9.49 4.14 -20.87
N LYS A 62 -8.66 5.15 -20.62
CA LYS A 62 -7.23 5.00 -20.31
C LYS A 62 -6.94 4.75 -18.84
N ILE A 63 -7.91 4.93 -17.96
CA ILE A 63 -7.74 4.80 -16.51
C ILE A 63 -8.23 3.41 -16.10
N LEU A 64 -7.30 2.57 -15.66
CA LEU A 64 -7.55 1.17 -15.30
C LEU A 64 -8.37 0.46 -16.40
N PRO A 65 -7.83 0.38 -17.64
CA PRO A 65 -8.57 -0.10 -18.80
C PRO A 65 -9.07 -1.55 -18.67
N SER A 66 -8.34 -2.37 -17.91
CA SER A 66 -8.71 -3.77 -17.66
C SER A 66 -9.85 -3.95 -16.66
N TRP A 67 -10.20 -2.91 -15.88
CA TRP A 67 -11.23 -2.98 -14.85
C TRP A 67 -12.59 -2.70 -15.49
N VAL A 68 -13.20 -3.74 -16.06
CA VAL A 68 -14.42 -3.64 -16.89
C VAL A 68 -15.70 -4.01 -16.12
N GLY A 69 -16.81 -3.36 -16.47
CA GLY A 69 -18.12 -3.62 -15.89
C GLY A 69 -18.82 -4.84 -16.50
N GLU A 70 -20.02 -5.17 -16.03
CA GLU A 70 -20.85 -6.24 -16.64
C GLU A 70 -21.42 -5.83 -18.02
N ASP A 71 -21.62 -4.53 -18.24
CA ASP A 71 -22.24 -3.97 -19.45
C ASP A 71 -21.35 -4.05 -20.71
N ASP A 72 -20.07 -4.40 -20.57
CA ASP A 72 -19.10 -4.48 -21.67
C ASP A 72 -19.13 -5.83 -22.43
N GLY A 73 -20.05 -6.73 -22.07
CA GLY A 73 -20.34 -7.97 -22.81
C GLY A 73 -19.27 -9.06 -22.72
N MET A 74 -18.22 -8.86 -21.92
CA MET A 74 -17.22 -9.87 -21.58
C MET A 74 -17.23 -10.14 -20.07
N SER A 75 -17.47 -11.39 -19.69
CA SER A 75 -17.26 -11.85 -18.31
C SER A 75 -15.77 -11.69 -17.95
N SER A 76 -15.43 -10.72 -17.10
CA SER A 76 -14.05 -10.50 -16.67
C SER A 76 -13.92 -10.73 -15.16
N ASP A 77 -13.02 -11.64 -14.78
CA ASP A 77 -12.67 -11.92 -13.38
C ASP A 77 -11.65 -10.90 -12.90
N CYS A 78 -12.03 -10.09 -11.91
CA CYS A 78 -11.12 -9.13 -11.26
C CYS A 78 -9.84 -9.76 -10.70
N CYS A 79 -9.84 -11.04 -10.33
CA CYS A 79 -8.66 -11.70 -9.79
C CYS A 79 -7.67 -12.19 -10.86
N ASP A 80 -8.15 -12.45 -12.07
CA ASP A 80 -7.36 -13.09 -13.13
C ASP A 80 -7.07 -12.13 -14.29
N ASP A 81 -7.98 -11.19 -14.57
CA ASP A 81 -7.92 -10.31 -15.74
C ASP A 81 -7.57 -8.85 -15.41
N TRP A 82 -7.84 -8.37 -14.19
CA TRP A 82 -7.65 -6.96 -13.86
C TRP A 82 -6.22 -6.68 -13.44
N GLU A 83 -5.57 -5.82 -14.23
CA GLU A 83 -4.20 -5.40 -13.98
C GLU A 83 -4.10 -4.71 -12.61
N GLY A 84 -3.06 -5.06 -11.86
CA GLY A 84 -2.83 -4.52 -10.51
C GLY A 84 -3.67 -5.17 -9.41
N VAL A 85 -4.62 -6.07 -9.72
CA VAL A 85 -5.37 -6.84 -8.72
C VAL A 85 -4.74 -8.22 -8.55
N LYS A 86 -4.50 -8.62 -7.30
CA LYS A 86 -4.14 -10.01 -6.99
C LYS A 86 -4.97 -10.53 -5.83
N CYS A 87 -5.45 -11.75 -5.99
CA CYS A 87 -6.30 -12.41 -5.02
C CYS A 87 -5.61 -13.59 -4.32
N ASN A 88 -6.12 -13.92 -3.14
CA ASN A 88 -5.81 -15.16 -2.45
C ASN A 88 -6.25 -16.35 -3.31
N ALA A 89 -5.34 -17.31 -3.51
CA ALA A 89 -5.64 -18.51 -4.32
C ALA A 89 -6.77 -19.36 -3.73
N THR A 90 -6.96 -19.33 -2.41
CA THR A 90 -7.96 -20.13 -1.71
C THR A 90 -9.26 -19.36 -1.49
N THR A 91 -9.18 -18.14 -0.94
CA THR A 91 -10.38 -17.38 -0.57
C THR A 91 -10.96 -16.55 -1.71
N ARG A 92 -10.19 -16.37 -2.80
CA ARG A 92 -10.51 -15.46 -3.93
C ARG A 92 -10.77 -14.00 -3.51
N ARG A 93 -10.35 -13.63 -2.30
CA ARG A 93 -10.39 -12.26 -1.79
C ARG A 93 -9.18 -11.47 -2.28
N VAL A 94 -9.37 -10.19 -2.56
CA VAL A 94 -8.29 -9.28 -2.96
C VAL A 94 -7.27 -9.15 -1.82
N MET A 95 -6.00 -9.45 -2.10
CA MET A 95 -4.90 -9.36 -1.13
C MET A 95 -3.84 -8.32 -1.52
N GLN A 96 -3.77 -7.94 -2.79
CA GLN A 96 -2.86 -6.90 -3.26
C GLN A 96 -3.55 -6.03 -4.31
N LEU A 97 -3.34 -4.72 -4.18
CA LEU A 97 -3.73 -3.71 -5.15
C LEU A 97 -2.52 -2.85 -5.53
N SER A 98 -2.32 -2.67 -6.84
CA SER A 98 -1.33 -1.77 -7.42
C SER A 98 -2.02 -0.79 -8.35
N LEU A 99 -1.88 0.49 -8.01
CA LEU A 99 -2.53 1.63 -8.63
C LEU A 99 -1.46 2.68 -8.97
N ASN A 100 -0.32 2.22 -9.50
CA ASN A 100 0.86 3.05 -9.75
C ASN A 100 0.59 4.02 -10.90
N GLU A 101 0.94 5.29 -10.72
CA GLU A 101 0.82 6.34 -11.75
C GLU A 101 -0.56 6.38 -12.42
N THR A 102 -1.64 6.13 -11.65
CA THR A 102 -2.99 5.97 -12.19
C THR A 102 -3.60 7.31 -12.56
N ILE A 103 -3.35 8.36 -11.77
CA ILE A 103 -3.85 9.70 -12.12
C ILE A 103 -3.11 10.19 -13.37
N LYS A 104 -3.87 10.64 -14.36
CA LYS A 104 -3.34 11.21 -15.61
C LYS A 104 -3.82 12.65 -15.77
N PHE A 105 -2.92 13.53 -16.18
CA PHE A 105 -3.24 14.92 -16.51
C PHE A 105 -2.71 15.27 -17.89
N ASN A 106 -3.48 16.07 -18.62
CA ASN A 106 -2.96 16.75 -19.80
C ASN A 106 -2.11 17.94 -19.32
N TYR A 107 -0.86 18.06 -19.76
CA TYR A 107 0.12 19.06 -19.28
C TYR A 107 -0.36 20.53 -19.39
N SER A 108 -1.49 20.77 -20.04
CA SER A 108 -2.13 22.07 -20.25
C SER A 108 -3.07 22.54 -19.12
N SER A 109 -3.45 21.69 -18.16
CA SER A 109 -4.35 22.04 -17.06
C SER A 109 -3.72 21.71 -15.71
N GLY A 110 -2.83 22.59 -15.25
CA GLY A 110 -2.39 22.61 -13.86
C GLY A 110 -3.57 22.96 -12.95
N SER A 111 -4.40 21.97 -12.60
CA SER A 111 -5.38 22.14 -11.54
C SER A 111 -4.62 22.29 -10.23
N GLY A 112 -4.51 23.51 -9.72
CA GLY A 112 -3.92 23.82 -8.42
C GLY A 112 -4.75 23.32 -7.22
N SER A 113 -5.60 22.33 -7.42
CA SER A 113 -6.45 21.74 -6.38
C SER A 113 -5.71 20.62 -5.68
N ALA A 114 -5.76 20.60 -4.34
CA ALA A 114 -5.21 19.51 -3.55
C ALA A 114 -5.88 18.19 -3.92
N LEU A 115 -5.09 17.20 -4.34
CA LEU A 115 -5.56 15.85 -4.60
C LEU A 115 -5.52 15.05 -3.30
N LEU A 116 -6.69 14.57 -2.88
CA LEU A 116 -6.84 13.84 -1.63
C LEU A 116 -7.15 12.38 -1.91
N LEU A 117 -6.36 11.47 -1.32
CA LEU A 117 -6.62 10.04 -1.38
C LEU A 117 -7.85 9.71 -0.52
N ASN A 118 -8.90 9.14 -1.13
CA ASN A 118 -10.07 8.67 -0.39
C ASN A 118 -9.82 7.26 0.15
N MET A 119 -9.49 7.17 1.43
CA MET A 119 -9.19 5.89 2.07
C MET A 119 -10.42 5.02 2.33
N SER A 120 -11.61 5.60 2.29
CA SER A 120 -12.86 4.87 2.44
C SER A 120 -13.00 3.77 1.39
N LEU A 121 -12.45 4.00 0.18
CA LEU A 121 -12.52 3.07 -0.95
C LEU A 121 -11.87 1.71 -0.69
N PHE A 122 -10.94 1.62 0.27
CA PHE A 122 -10.22 0.38 0.53
C PHE A 122 -10.83 -0.48 1.66
N HIS A 123 -11.86 0.01 2.35
CA HIS A 123 -12.47 -0.71 3.48
C HIS A 123 -13.06 -2.09 3.14
N PRO A 124 -13.64 -2.32 1.93
CA PRO A 124 -14.19 -3.63 1.59
C PRO A 124 -13.15 -4.76 1.47
N PHE A 125 -11.85 -4.43 1.34
CA PHE A 125 -10.79 -5.41 1.14
C PHE A 125 -10.21 -5.91 2.48
N GLU A 126 -10.95 -6.78 3.16
CA GLU A 126 -10.62 -7.28 4.50
C GLU A 126 -9.33 -8.12 4.57
N GLU A 127 -8.92 -8.72 3.45
CA GLU A 127 -7.68 -9.51 3.30
C GLU A 127 -6.54 -8.72 2.64
N LEU A 128 -6.69 -7.40 2.45
CA LEU A 128 -5.66 -6.59 1.80
C LEU A 128 -4.36 -6.58 2.61
N GLN A 129 -3.29 -7.07 1.99
CA GLN A 129 -1.94 -7.17 2.56
C GLN A 129 -0.96 -6.20 1.93
N ARG A 130 -1.17 -5.81 0.67
CA ARG A 130 -0.33 -4.84 -0.04
C ARG A 130 -1.17 -3.81 -0.79
N LEU A 131 -0.82 -2.55 -0.62
CA LEU A 131 -1.38 -1.43 -1.37
C LEU A 131 -0.25 -0.57 -1.93
N ASP A 132 -0.15 -0.50 -3.26
CA ASP A 132 0.82 0.34 -3.97
C ASP A 132 0.07 1.49 -4.68
N LEU A 133 0.40 2.72 -4.34
CA LEU A 133 -0.16 3.97 -4.90
C LEU A 133 0.93 4.99 -5.33
N PRO A 134 2.14 4.59 -5.78
CA PRO A 134 3.16 5.56 -6.11
C PRO A 134 2.80 6.38 -7.36
N GLY A 135 3.31 7.61 -7.47
CA GLY A 135 3.21 8.42 -8.69
C GLY A 135 1.82 9.01 -8.94
N ASN A 136 0.98 9.19 -7.91
CA ASN A 136 -0.42 9.65 -8.06
C ASN A 136 -0.66 11.09 -7.63
N TRP A 137 0.39 11.86 -7.34
CA TRP A 137 0.30 13.30 -7.05
C TRP A 137 -0.61 13.64 -5.85
N PHE A 138 -0.88 12.68 -4.95
CA PHE A 138 -1.70 12.94 -3.77
C PHE A 138 -0.96 13.86 -2.79
N THR A 139 -1.68 14.86 -2.28
CA THR A 139 -1.17 15.86 -1.33
C THR A 139 -1.61 15.58 0.12
N GLY A 140 -2.63 14.74 0.29
CA GLY A 140 -3.27 14.50 1.56
C GLY A 140 -4.35 13.43 1.49
N ILE A 141 -5.09 13.28 2.57
CA ILE A 141 -6.08 12.22 2.73
C ILE A 141 -7.45 12.82 3.00
N TYR A 142 -8.46 12.23 2.38
CA TYR A 142 -9.86 12.45 2.70
C TYR A 142 -10.41 11.25 3.47
N GLU A 143 -10.97 11.50 4.65
CA GLU A 143 -11.69 10.50 5.44
C GLU A 143 -13.14 10.93 5.68
N ASN A 144 -14.06 9.99 5.48
CA ASN A 144 -15.43 10.11 5.97
C ASN A 144 -15.45 9.65 7.44
N ARG A 145 -15.91 10.51 8.36
CA ARG A 145 -15.93 10.27 9.81
C ARG A 145 -16.86 9.12 10.26
N ALA A 146 -17.58 8.49 9.33
CA ALA A 146 -18.41 7.33 9.59
C ALA A 146 -17.64 6.02 9.82
N TYR A 147 -16.33 5.98 9.52
CA TYR A 147 -15.48 4.80 9.67
C TYR A 147 -14.33 5.03 10.67
N ASP A 148 -13.86 3.95 11.31
CA ASP A 148 -12.70 3.94 12.22
C ASP A 148 -11.36 4.07 11.44
N SER A 149 -11.16 5.19 10.73
CA SER A 149 -9.91 5.59 10.04
C SER A 149 -9.22 4.46 9.24
N PHE A 150 -7.92 4.61 8.93
CA PHE A 150 -7.06 3.56 8.39
C PHE A 150 -7.00 2.25 9.21
N GLY A 151 -7.46 2.26 10.47
CA GLY A 151 -7.36 1.12 11.39
C GLY A 151 -8.18 -0.11 10.97
N SER A 152 -9.05 0.02 9.97
CA SER A 152 -9.83 -1.06 9.38
C SER A 152 -8.97 -2.05 8.57
N LEU A 153 -7.85 -1.60 7.98
CA LEU A 153 -6.95 -2.42 7.15
C LEU A 153 -5.98 -3.26 7.99
N LYS A 154 -6.54 -4.10 8.88
CA LYS A 154 -5.80 -4.84 9.92
C LYS A 154 -4.80 -5.88 9.38
N GLN A 155 -4.93 -6.27 8.12
CA GLN A 155 -4.04 -7.22 7.47
C GLN A 155 -2.94 -6.56 6.64
N LEU A 156 -2.97 -5.24 6.47
CA LEU A 156 -2.03 -4.53 5.60
C LEU A 156 -0.60 -4.64 6.14
N LYS A 157 0.28 -5.23 5.33
CA LYS A 157 1.70 -5.46 5.63
C LYS A 157 2.61 -4.51 4.88
N MET A 158 2.25 -4.16 3.66
CA MET A 158 3.02 -3.26 2.82
C MET A 158 2.15 -2.13 2.29
N LEU A 159 2.62 -0.91 2.49
CA LEU A 159 2.03 0.30 1.93
C LEU A 159 3.12 1.08 1.21
N ASN A 160 2.90 1.34 -0.07
CA ASN A 160 3.77 2.18 -0.89
C ASN A 160 3.01 3.41 -1.35
N LEU A 161 3.45 4.58 -0.86
CA LEU A 161 2.94 5.90 -1.20
C LEU A 161 4.04 6.78 -1.83
N GLY A 162 5.12 6.17 -2.34
CA GLY A 162 6.25 6.89 -2.91
C GLY A 162 5.86 7.81 -4.08
N ASP A 163 6.69 8.78 -4.44
CA ASP A 163 6.46 9.68 -5.58
C ASP A 163 5.05 10.34 -5.54
N ASN A 164 4.76 11.00 -4.43
CA ASN A 164 3.53 11.77 -4.22
C ASN A 164 3.90 13.11 -3.56
N PHE A 165 2.91 13.87 -3.08
CA PHE A 165 3.12 15.16 -2.43
C PHE A 165 2.63 15.16 -0.98
N PHE A 166 2.62 14.01 -0.31
CA PHE A 166 2.19 13.91 1.08
C PHE A 166 3.16 14.65 2.00
N ASN A 167 2.62 15.34 3.00
CA ASN A 167 3.39 15.96 4.08
C ASN A 167 3.05 15.33 5.43
N ASP A 168 3.62 15.87 6.52
CA ASP A 168 3.43 15.39 7.90
C ASP A 168 1.97 15.16 8.33
N SER A 169 0.99 15.78 7.67
CA SER A 169 -0.44 15.55 7.93
C SER A 169 -0.88 14.10 7.72
N ILE A 170 -0.13 13.30 6.94
CA ILE A 170 -0.42 11.88 6.74
C ILE A 170 -0.05 11.01 7.95
N LEU A 171 0.89 11.45 8.78
CA LEU A 171 1.52 10.62 9.81
C LEU A 171 0.53 10.08 10.86
N PRO A 172 -0.46 10.86 11.38
CA PRO A 172 -1.43 10.32 12.34
C PRO A 172 -2.22 9.14 11.78
N TYR A 173 -2.52 9.16 10.49
CA TYR A 173 -3.23 8.10 9.80
C TYR A 173 -2.39 6.85 9.64
N LEU A 174 -1.15 7.01 9.14
CA LEU A 174 -0.20 5.91 9.01
C LEU A 174 0.06 5.24 10.37
N ASN A 175 0.12 6.03 11.45
CA ASN A 175 0.37 5.55 12.80
C ASN A 175 -0.74 4.62 13.35
N THR A 176 -1.88 4.48 12.66
CA THR A 176 -2.95 3.51 12.99
C THR A 176 -2.75 2.14 12.34
N LEU A 177 -1.93 2.05 11.27
CA LEU A 177 -1.66 0.83 10.50
C LEU A 177 -0.62 -0.08 11.19
N THR A 178 -0.93 -0.48 12.42
CA THR A 178 0.02 -1.19 13.30
C THR A 178 0.46 -2.56 12.78
N SER A 179 -0.20 -3.12 11.76
CA SER A 179 0.17 -4.38 11.11
C SER A 179 1.30 -4.28 10.10
N LEU A 180 1.71 -3.05 9.71
CA LEU A 180 2.72 -2.82 8.67
C LEU A 180 4.09 -3.39 9.03
N THR A 181 4.71 -4.00 8.03
CA THR A 181 6.11 -4.44 8.03
C THR A 181 6.96 -3.63 7.05
N THR A 182 6.33 -3.04 6.02
CA THR A 182 7.00 -2.24 5.00
C THR A 182 6.21 -0.98 4.72
N LEU A 183 6.87 0.18 4.81
CA LEU A 183 6.29 1.48 4.49
C LEU A 183 7.26 2.24 3.59
N ILE A 184 6.80 2.59 2.40
CA ILE A 184 7.54 3.39 1.43
C ILE A 184 6.86 4.75 1.31
N LEU A 185 7.60 5.80 1.66
CA LEU A 185 7.21 7.20 1.60
C LEU A 185 8.23 8.01 0.78
N SER A 186 9.02 7.35 -0.06
CA SER A 186 10.05 8.00 -0.87
C SER A 186 9.46 9.14 -1.71
N ASP A 187 10.26 10.16 -2.03
CA ASP A 187 9.87 11.25 -2.92
C ASP A 187 8.50 11.86 -2.56
N ASN A 188 8.40 12.34 -1.32
CA ASN A 188 7.24 13.06 -0.78
C ASN A 188 7.71 14.39 -0.15
N SER A 189 6.83 15.04 0.62
CA SER A 189 7.10 16.29 1.36
C SER A 189 7.05 16.10 2.88
N ILE A 190 7.50 14.95 3.39
CA ILE A 190 7.61 14.67 4.83
C ILE A 190 8.77 15.48 5.42
N GLU A 191 8.52 16.15 6.54
CA GLU A 191 9.52 16.96 7.24
C GLU A 191 9.86 16.37 8.62
N GLY A 192 8.91 15.67 9.25
CA GLY A 192 9.01 15.20 10.62
C GLY A 192 9.05 16.33 11.65
N SER A 193 8.47 17.49 11.34
CA SER A 193 8.48 18.69 12.18
C SER A 193 7.15 18.91 12.92
N ARG A 194 6.03 18.43 12.39
CA ARG A 194 4.67 18.89 12.76
C ARG A 194 3.90 17.96 13.70
N THR A 195 4.34 16.72 13.90
CA THR A 195 3.61 15.73 14.72
C THR A 195 4.41 15.28 15.93
N LYS A 196 3.74 15.15 17.08
CA LYS A 196 4.30 14.45 18.24
C LYS A 196 3.96 12.98 18.05
N GLN A 197 4.98 12.13 17.92
CA GLN A 197 4.94 10.66 17.78
C GLN A 197 5.07 10.09 16.35
N GLY A 198 4.82 10.84 15.28
CA GLY A 198 5.07 10.39 13.90
C GLY A 198 4.59 8.96 13.61
N LEU A 199 5.54 8.04 13.45
CA LEU A 199 5.34 6.61 13.13
C LEU A 199 5.50 5.68 14.33
N ALA A 200 5.58 6.20 15.57
CA ALA A 200 6.01 5.47 16.76
C ALA A 200 5.19 4.21 17.12
N ASN A 201 3.96 4.04 16.61
CA ASN A 201 3.13 2.86 16.84
C ASN A 201 3.37 1.73 15.84
N LEU A 202 4.12 1.96 14.76
CA LEU A 202 4.46 0.95 13.75
C LEU A 202 5.54 -0.03 14.24
N ARG A 203 5.31 -0.65 15.39
CA ARG A 203 6.34 -1.44 16.11
C ARG A 203 6.78 -2.70 15.38
N TYR A 204 6.00 -3.18 14.40
CA TYR A 204 6.34 -4.33 13.57
C TYR A 204 7.04 -3.94 12.25
N LEU A 205 7.27 -2.64 12.02
CA LEU A 205 7.91 -2.16 10.80
C LEU A 205 9.35 -2.68 10.72
N GLN A 206 9.69 -3.25 9.57
CA GLN A 206 11.00 -3.83 9.25
C GLN A 206 11.71 -3.03 8.15
N VAL A 207 10.95 -2.43 7.23
CA VAL A 207 11.47 -1.61 6.14
C VAL A 207 10.76 -0.27 6.15
N LEU A 208 11.55 0.81 6.23
CA LEU A 208 11.07 2.18 6.09
C LEU A 208 11.94 2.89 5.04
N ASP A 209 11.29 3.41 4.02
CA ASP A 209 11.92 4.25 3.01
C ASP A 209 11.34 5.66 3.11
N LEU A 210 12.20 6.61 3.45
CA LEU A 210 11.89 8.05 3.53
C LEU A 210 12.73 8.84 2.52
N SER A 211 13.44 8.18 1.60
CA SER A 211 14.34 8.82 0.65
C SER A 211 13.66 9.93 -0.15
N GLY A 212 14.41 10.94 -0.59
CA GLY A 212 13.85 12.05 -1.38
C GLY A 212 12.89 12.99 -0.63
N ASN A 213 12.69 12.80 0.69
CA ASN A 213 11.99 13.78 1.52
C ASN A 213 12.98 14.86 2.01
N PHE A 214 13.29 15.83 1.14
CA PHE A 214 14.43 16.76 1.28
C PHE A 214 14.49 17.64 2.54
N ASN A 215 13.41 17.72 3.33
CA ASN A 215 13.28 18.60 4.49
C ASN A 215 13.24 17.86 5.84
N ILE A 216 13.74 16.62 5.92
CA ILE A 216 13.91 15.91 7.20
C ILE A 216 15.17 16.45 7.91
N THR A 217 14.99 17.51 8.68
CA THR A 217 16.09 18.25 9.35
C THR A 217 16.34 17.80 10.80
N SER A 218 17.14 18.58 11.55
CA SER A 218 17.56 18.24 12.91
C SER A 218 16.37 18.04 13.87
N GLY A 219 16.42 16.93 14.62
CA GLY A 219 15.37 16.51 15.54
C GLY A 219 14.17 15.84 14.86
N SER A 220 14.05 15.85 13.52
CA SER A 220 12.92 15.23 12.82
C SER A 220 12.87 13.73 13.00
N LEU A 221 14.01 13.03 12.95
CA LEU A 221 14.08 11.58 13.21
C LEU A 221 13.54 11.21 14.60
N THR A 222 13.77 12.07 15.60
CA THR A 222 13.24 11.88 16.96
C THR A 222 11.73 12.14 17.02
N ARG A 223 11.25 13.22 16.37
CA ARG A 223 9.81 13.57 16.32
C ARG A 223 8.99 12.56 15.51
N LEU A 224 9.57 12.01 14.44
CA LEU A 224 9.04 10.88 13.66
C LEU A 224 8.92 9.60 14.49
N GLY A 225 9.51 9.55 15.67
CA GLY A 225 9.40 8.39 16.56
C GLY A 225 10.23 7.19 16.10
N LEU A 226 11.25 7.39 15.26
CA LEU A 226 12.06 6.27 14.73
C LEU A 226 12.70 5.44 15.84
N ALA A 227 13.05 6.05 16.97
CA ALA A 227 13.58 5.37 18.14
C ALA A 227 12.65 4.28 18.73
N ASN A 228 11.36 4.27 18.37
CA ASN A 228 10.38 3.27 18.78
C ASN A 228 10.26 2.09 17.79
N LEU A 229 10.83 2.21 16.59
CA LEU A 229 10.77 1.19 15.54
C LEU A 229 11.86 0.14 15.74
N THR A 230 11.90 -0.51 16.90
CA THR A 230 13.03 -1.37 17.28
C THR A 230 13.15 -2.66 16.46
N ASN A 231 12.16 -3.00 15.64
CA ASN A 231 12.20 -4.12 14.68
C ASN A 231 12.70 -3.70 13.29
N LEU A 232 13.02 -2.42 13.07
CA LEU A 232 13.47 -1.91 11.79
C LEU A 232 14.80 -2.54 11.40
N LYS A 233 14.85 -3.09 10.18
CA LYS A 233 16.01 -3.74 9.57
C LYS A 233 16.60 -2.92 8.44
N LYS A 234 15.76 -2.23 7.67
CA LYS A 234 16.20 -1.38 6.56
C LYS A 234 15.60 -0.01 6.73
N LEU A 235 16.46 1.00 6.67
CA LEU A 235 16.08 2.40 6.73
C LEU A 235 16.78 3.14 5.59
N ASP A 236 15.99 3.73 4.71
CA ASP A 236 16.48 4.61 3.66
C ASP A 236 16.19 6.07 4.03
N LEU A 237 17.24 6.87 4.12
CA LEU A 237 17.23 8.31 4.36
C LEU A 237 18.06 9.06 3.31
N GLY A 238 18.23 8.47 2.12
CA GLY A 238 18.94 9.09 1.01
C GLY A 238 18.25 10.38 0.57
N SER A 239 19.01 11.44 0.29
CA SER A 239 18.46 12.71 -0.19
C SER A 239 17.39 13.35 0.73
N CYS A 240 17.50 13.21 2.06
CA CYS A 240 16.50 13.69 3.02
C CYS A 240 16.83 15.05 3.67
N GLY A 241 17.99 15.64 3.38
CA GLY A 241 18.46 16.86 4.06
C GLY A 241 18.95 16.62 5.49
N ILE A 242 19.36 15.38 5.80
CA ILE A 242 19.85 14.97 7.12
C ILE A 242 21.08 15.77 7.50
N THR A 243 21.07 16.32 8.71
CA THR A 243 22.24 17.00 9.32
C THR A 243 22.82 16.23 10.50
N THR A 244 22.00 15.36 11.11
CA THR A 244 22.35 14.52 12.24
C THR A 244 21.53 13.23 12.25
N ILE A 245 22.14 12.15 12.73
CA ILE A 245 21.51 10.84 12.93
C ILE A 245 20.93 10.66 14.35
N GLN A 246 20.83 11.75 15.12
CA GLN A 246 20.22 11.71 16.45
C GLN A 246 18.76 11.21 16.35
N GLY A 247 18.48 10.09 17.02
CA GLY A 247 17.19 9.39 16.95
C GLY A 247 17.32 7.96 16.43
N LEU A 248 18.42 7.61 15.75
CA LEU A 248 18.64 6.25 15.22
C LEU A 248 19.31 5.30 16.22
N ALA A 249 19.95 5.81 17.28
CA ALA A 249 20.76 5.02 18.22
C ALA A 249 20.04 3.83 18.90
N LYS A 250 18.70 3.79 18.91
CA LYS A 250 17.92 2.67 19.48
C LYS A 250 17.62 1.55 18.48
N LEU A 251 17.91 1.75 17.19
CA LEU A 251 17.63 0.80 16.11
C LEU A 251 18.68 -0.32 16.04
N LYS A 252 18.83 -1.08 17.13
CA LYS A 252 19.87 -2.12 17.24
C LYS A 252 19.73 -3.26 16.24
N ASN A 253 18.52 -3.46 15.71
CA ASN A 253 18.22 -4.48 14.69
C ASN A 253 18.41 -3.99 13.26
N LEU A 254 18.89 -2.75 13.06
CA LEU A 254 19.11 -2.21 11.73
C LEU A 254 20.27 -2.95 11.06
N GLU A 255 20.00 -3.50 9.88
CA GLU A 255 20.91 -4.28 9.04
C GLU A 255 21.41 -3.44 7.86
N ALA A 256 20.57 -2.55 7.32
CA ALA A 256 20.92 -1.64 6.23
C ALA A 256 20.47 -0.20 6.53
N LEU A 257 21.37 0.76 6.31
CA LEU A 257 21.13 2.19 6.45
C LEU A 257 21.68 2.94 5.23
N ASP A 258 20.80 3.63 4.52
CA ASP A 258 21.20 4.56 3.47
C ASP A 258 21.12 6.00 3.99
N LEU A 259 22.24 6.72 3.90
CA LEU A 259 22.39 8.13 4.23
C LEU A 259 23.04 8.90 3.07
N SER A 260 23.00 8.35 1.85
CA SER A 260 23.56 8.95 0.65
C SER A 260 22.92 10.32 0.36
N TYR A 261 23.65 11.17 -0.37
CA TYR A 261 23.14 12.47 -0.84
C TYR A 261 22.63 13.42 0.27
N ASN A 262 23.16 13.32 1.49
CA ASN A 262 22.85 14.23 2.59
C ASN A 262 23.99 15.25 2.82
N TYR A 263 24.12 16.19 1.88
CA TYR A 263 25.22 17.16 1.79
C TYR A 263 25.53 17.94 3.09
N TYR A 264 24.56 18.06 3.99
CA TYR A 264 24.69 18.84 5.23
C TYR A 264 24.95 17.99 6.47
N ILE A 265 25.28 16.69 6.35
CA ILE A 265 25.78 15.92 7.50
C ILE A 265 27.13 16.50 7.93
N HIS A 266 27.09 17.25 9.03
CA HIS A 266 28.27 17.90 9.64
C HIS A 266 28.50 17.47 11.09
N SER A 267 27.52 16.75 11.68
CA SER A 267 27.64 16.23 13.05
C SER A 267 28.35 14.90 13.10
N SER A 268 29.01 14.62 14.23
CA SER A 268 29.63 13.33 14.51
C SER A 268 28.60 12.20 14.35
N LEU A 269 28.94 11.19 13.53
CA LEU A 269 28.14 9.98 13.34
C LEU A 269 28.29 8.99 14.52
N GLU A 270 28.58 9.48 15.73
CA GLU A 270 28.77 8.68 16.94
C GLU A 270 27.62 7.71 17.23
N GLY A 271 26.39 8.05 16.80
CA GLY A 271 25.22 7.18 16.92
C GLY A 271 25.33 5.86 16.13
N LEU A 272 26.17 5.79 15.08
CA LEU A 272 26.35 4.58 14.28
C LEU A 272 26.99 3.45 15.07
N ALA A 273 27.84 3.75 16.05
CA ALA A 273 28.47 2.73 16.89
C ALA A 273 27.46 1.90 17.71
N ASN A 274 26.24 2.43 17.91
CA ASN A 274 25.16 1.71 18.59
C ASN A 274 24.37 0.77 17.67
N LEU A 275 24.55 0.86 16.35
CA LEU A 275 23.88 0.03 15.34
C LEU A 275 24.66 -1.27 15.14
N THR A 276 24.69 -2.11 16.17
CA THR A 276 25.60 -3.25 16.24
C THR A 276 25.35 -4.37 15.21
N ASN A 277 24.17 -4.38 14.58
CA ASN A 277 23.81 -5.36 13.54
C ASN A 277 23.94 -4.79 12.12
N LEU A 278 24.44 -3.57 11.96
CA LEU A 278 24.53 -2.90 10.67
C LEU A 278 25.57 -3.60 9.78
N GLN A 279 25.13 -4.01 8.60
CA GLN A 279 25.91 -4.72 7.58
C GLN A 279 26.14 -3.85 6.35
N VAL A 280 25.12 -3.06 5.98
CA VAL A 280 25.17 -2.15 4.82
C VAL A 280 25.00 -0.72 5.32
N LEU A 281 25.97 0.13 4.96
CA LEU A 281 25.92 1.56 5.22
C LEU A 281 26.32 2.31 3.95
N ASP A 282 25.38 3.06 3.39
CA ASP A 282 25.68 3.97 2.29
C ASP A 282 25.87 5.40 2.82
N LEU A 283 27.03 5.97 2.53
CA LEU A 283 27.40 7.36 2.84
C LEU A 283 27.86 8.11 1.58
N SER A 284 27.59 7.58 0.40
CA SER A 284 27.97 8.21 -0.88
C SER A 284 27.41 9.62 -1.00
N ASP A 285 28.14 10.47 -1.71
CA ASP A 285 27.74 11.85 -2.02
C ASP A 285 27.42 12.75 -0.80
N ASN A 286 28.05 12.46 0.36
CA ASN A 286 28.08 13.35 1.52
C ASN A 286 29.35 14.23 1.53
N GLN A 287 29.28 15.40 0.89
CA GLN A 287 30.45 16.25 0.64
C GLN A 287 31.16 16.80 1.90
N ASN A 288 30.47 16.91 3.04
CA ASN A 288 31.00 17.52 4.27
C ASN A 288 31.49 16.52 5.32
N LEU A 289 31.44 15.21 5.03
CA LEU A 289 31.93 14.14 5.89
C LEU A 289 33.47 14.15 5.91
N THR A 290 34.05 15.09 6.64
CA THR A 290 35.48 15.46 6.52
C THR A 290 36.43 14.57 7.30
N THR A 291 35.99 13.57 8.06
CA THR A 291 36.84 12.47 8.59
C THR A 291 36.00 11.59 9.52
N LEU A 292 35.77 10.33 9.14
CA LEU A 292 35.42 9.31 10.13
C LEU A 292 36.65 9.11 11.03
N GLY A 293 36.69 9.78 12.18
CA GLY A 293 37.82 9.73 13.13
C GLY A 293 38.13 8.32 13.67
N LYS A 294 37.30 7.32 13.33
CA LYS A 294 37.59 5.89 13.46
C LYS A 294 36.99 5.15 12.25
N PRO A 295 37.69 4.16 11.68
CA PRO A 295 37.06 3.26 10.71
C PRO A 295 35.84 2.60 11.38
N LEU A 296 34.69 2.71 10.72
CA LEU A 296 33.53 1.89 11.05
C LEU A 296 33.91 0.45 10.70
N ASN A 297 34.09 -0.40 11.72
CA ASN A 297 34.25 -1.84 11.52
C ASN A 297 32.90 -2.42 11.08
N LEU A 298 32.54 -2.21 9.82
CA LEU A 298 31.51 -2.97 9.13
C LEU A 298 32.09 -4.38 8.92
N ARG A 299 31.37 -5.41 9.38
CA ARG A 299 31.77 -6.81 9.23
C ARG A 299 31.24 -7.40 7.94
#